data_AF-A0A523Z6D0-F1
#
_entry.id   AF-A0A523Z6D0-F1
#
_cell.length_a   1.000
_cell.length_b   1.000
_cell.length_c   1.000
_cell.angle_alpha   90.00
_cell.angle_beta   90.00
_cell.angle_gamma   90.00
#
_symmetry.space_group_name_H-M   'P 1'
#
loop_
_entity.id
_entity.type
_entity.pdbx_description
1 polymer ?
#
loop_
_entity_poly.entity_id
_entity_poly.type
_entity_poly.pdbx_seq_one_letter_code
_entity_poly.pdbx_strand_id
1 'polypeptide(L)' 'MAGERDKALEAAVNEIKKRYGDGAVMRLGEAHHLEVEAIPTGSLSLDLALGVGGIPRGR' A
#
# COMPACT_ATOMS: atom_id res chain seq x y z
N MET A 1 -16.31 23.56 -0.04
CA MET A 1 -15.80 22.96 1.21
C MET A 1 -15.27 21.52 1.05
N ALA A 2 -15.65 20.75 0.01
CA ALA A 2 -15.03 19.43 -0.25
C ALA A 2 -13.56 19.54 -0.74
N GLY A 3 -13.27 20.46 -1.66
CA GLY A 3 -11.95 20.53 -2.31
C GLY A 3 -10.77 21.05 -1.47
N GLU A 4 -10.99 21.83 -0.41
CA GLU A 4 -9.89 22.25 0.48
C GLU A 4 -9.47 21.15 1.43
N ARG A 5 -10.44 20.40 1.95
CA ARG A 5 -10.19 19.23 2.81
C ARG A 5 -9.43 18.15 2.05
N ASP A 6 -9.78 17.90 0.80
CA ASP A 6 -9.11 16.90 -0.03
C ASP A 6 -7.66 17.29 -0.35
N LYS A 7 -7.40 18.57 -0.66
CA LYS A 7 -6.03 19.08 -0.84
C LYS A 7 -5.18 18.96 0.42
N ALA A 8 -5.74 19.31 1.58
CA ALA A 8 -5.03 19.18 2.85
C ALA A 8 -4.75 17.71 3.19
N LEU A 9 -5.70 16.81 2.88
CA LEU A 9 -5.53 15.37 3.05
C LEU A 9 -4.40 14.83 2.16
N GLU A 10 -4.37 15.19 0.87
CA GLU A 10 -3.30 14.77 -0.05
C GLU A 10 -1.92 15.29 0.41
N ALA A 11 -1.84 16.55 0.85
CA ALA A 11 -0.59 17.12 1.37
C ALA A 11 -0.06 16.33 2.57
N ALA A 12 -0.94 16.00 3.53
CA ALA A 12 -0.58 15.21 4.71
C ALA A 12 -0.16 13.78 4.34
N VAL A 13 -0.89 13.12 3.43
CA VAL A 13 -0.54 11.77 2.94
C VAL A 13 0.85 11.79 2.27
N ASN A 14 1.14 12.80 1.46
CA ASN A 14 2.43 12.93 0.80
C ASN A 14 3.58 13.20 1.79
N GLU A 15 3.35 13.99 2.84
CA GLU A 15 4.34 14.19 3.90
C GLU A 15 4.68 12.88 4.61
N ILE A 16 3.68 12.08 4.96
CA ILE A 16 3.85 10.78 5.61
C ILE A 16 4.68 9.84 4.71
N LYS A 17 4.32 9.72 3.43
CA LYS A 17 5.06 8.88 2.47
C LYS A 17 6.52 9.31 2.35
N LYS A 18 6.79 10.62 2.27
CA LYS A 18 8.16 11.15 2.17
C LYS A 18 9.01 10.83 3.41
N ARG A 19 8.41 10.88 4.60
CA ARG A 19 9.14 10.70 5.87
C ARG A 19 9.32 9.25 6.26
N TYR A 20 8.34 8.40 5.98
CA TYR A 20 8.29 7.02 6.48
C TYR A 20 8.35 5.96 5.38
N GLY A 21 8.41 6.38 4.12
CA GLY A 21 8.46 5.50 2.96
C GLY A 21 7.08 5.22 2.35
N ASP A 22 7.11 4.65 1.15
CA ASP A 22 5.90 4.22 0.47
C ASP A 22 5.19 3.11 1.25
N GLY A 23 3.86 3.18 1.27
CA GLY A 23 3.03 2.23 2.00
C GLY A 23 2.82 2.54 3.49
N ALA A 24 3.45 3.60 4.04
CA ALA A 24 3.21 4.04 5.43
C ALA A 24 1.76 4.50 5.69
N VAL A 25 1.07 4.98 4.65
CA VAL A 25 -0.37 5.27 4.68
C VAL A 25 -0.97 5.02 3.28
N MET A 26 -2.12 4.36 3.24
CA MET A 26 -2.83 4.01 2.01
C MET A 26 -4.34 3.88 2.26
N ARG A 27 -5.15 3.98 1.22
CA ARG A 27 -6.60 3.74 1.34
C ARG A 27 -6.87 2.24 1.28
N LEU A 28 -7.72 1.76 2.19
CA LEU A 28 -8.17 0.37 2.16
C LEU A 28 -8.98 0.11 0.88
N GLY A 29 -8.61 -0.95 0.15
CA GLY A 29 -9.24 -1.31 -1.14
C GLY A 29 -8.64 -0.60 -2.35
N GLU A 30 -7.68 0.31 -2.16
CA GLU A 30 -6.87 0.83 -3.25
C GLU A 30 -5.85 -0.24 -3.65
N ALA A 31 -5.93 -0.71 -4.89
CA ALA A 31 -5.05 -1.76 -5.41
C ALA A 31 -3.64 -1.18 -5.66
N HIS A 32 -2.83 -1.12 -4.61
CA HIS A 32 -1.40 -0.79 -4.72
C HIS A 32 -0.61 -2.09 -4.83
N HIS A 33 -0.27 -2.47 -6.06
CA HIS A 33 0.70 -3.53 -6.29
C HIS A 33 2.09 -2.91 -6.07
N LEU A 34 2.62 -3.06 -4.87
CA LEU A 34 4.04 -2.80 -4.66
C LEU A 34 4.81 -3.88 -5.41
N GLU A 35 5.64 -3.48 -6.38
CA GLU A 35 6.52 -4.41 -7.08
C GLU A 35 7.62 -4.91 -6.13
N VAL A 36 7.30 -5.98 -5.41
CA VAL A 36 8.24 -6.69 -4.54
C VAL A 36 8.21 -8.17 -4.87
N GLU A 37 9.39 -8.78 -4.89
CA GLU A 37 9.48 -10.23 -4.98
C GLU A 37 8.79 -10.86 -3.77
N ALA A 38 7.95 -11.85 -4.01
CA ALA A 38 7.27 -12.62 -2.96
C ALA A 38 7.63 -14.10 -3.01
N ILE A 39 7.39 -14.79 -1.89
CA ILE A 39 7.47 -16.23 -1.72
C ILE A 39 6.02 -16.73 -1.59
N PRO A 40 5.55 -17.62 -2.49
CA PRO A 40 4.18 -18.13 -2.41
C PRO A 40 3.90 -18.82 -1.07
N THR A 41 2.71 -18.62 -0.53
CA THR A 41 2.28 -19.29 0.71
C THR A 41 1.85 -20.74 0.48
N GLY A 42 1.58 -21.12 -0.77
CA GLY A 42 1.01 -22.42 -1.13
C GLY A 42 -0.52 -22.45 -1.06
N SER A 43 -1.16 -21.34 -0.67
CA SER A 43 -2.61 -21.15 -0.71
C SER A 43 -2.96 -20.00 -1.64
N LEU A 44 -3.61 -20.31 -2.76
CA LEU A 44 -3.94 -19.30 -3.78
C LEU A 44 -4.81 -18.16 -3.21
N SER A 45 -5.78 -18.48 -2.35
CA SER A 45 -6.64 -17.46 -1.75
C SER A 45 -5.86 -16.51 -0.86
N LEU A 46 -4.84 -17.00 -0.17
CA LEU A 46 -3.99 -16.20 0.70
C LEU A 46 -3.02 -15.35 -0.12
N ASP A 47 -2.39 -15.91 -1.16
CA ASP A 47 -1.49 -15.19 -2.05
C ASP A 47 -2.20 -14.00 -2.74
N LEU A 48 -3.47 -14.19 -3.13
CA LEU A 48 -4.32 -13.13 -3.68
C LEU A 48 -4.69 -12.09 -2.62
N ALA A 49 -5.06 -12.51 -1.41
CA ALA A 49 -5.43 -11.60 -0.32
C ALA A 49 -4.26 -10.72 0.14
N LEU A 50 -3.03 -11.24 0.10
CA LEU A 50 -1.82 -10.48 0.40
C LEU A 50 -1.51 -9.40 -0.65
N GLY A 51 -2.17 -9.44 -1.81
CA GLY A 51 -2.07 -8.42 -2.85
C GLY A 51 -0.76 -8.42 -3.64
N VAL A 52 0.33 -8.98 -3.10
CA VAL A 52 1.66 -9.11 -3.75
C VAL A 52 2.00 -10.54 -4.18
N GLY A 53 1.04 -11.47 -4.09
CA GLY A 53 1.21 -12.85 -4.54
C GLY A 53 1.97 -13.76 -3.57
N GLY A 54 2.13 -13.37 -2.30
CA GLY A 54 2.77 -14.18 -1.27
C GLY A 54 3.42 -13.36 -0.16
N ILE A 55 4.36 -13.98 0.57
CA ILE A 55 5.15 -13.34 1.62
C ILE A 55 6.27 -12.52 0.96
N PRO A 56 6.34 -11.20 1.17
CA PRO A 56 7.31 -10.37 0.47
C PRO A 56 8.74 -10.59 0.98
N ARG A 57 9.71 -10.62 0.06
CA ARG A 57 11.14 -10.83 0.35
C ARG A 57 11.81 -9.55 0.80
N GLY A 58 12.80 -9.68 1.68
CA GLY A 58 13.55 -8.53 2.21
C GLY A 58 12.67 -7.54 2.96
N ARG A 59 11.47 -7.97 3.36
CA ARG A 59 10.54 -7.30 4.25
C ARG A 59 10.62 -7.93 5.62
#